data_AF-A0A973H957-F1
#
_entry.id   AF-A0A973H957-F1
#
_cell.length_a   1.000
_cell.length_b   1.000
_cell.length_c   1.000
_cell.angle_alpha   90.00
_cell.angle_beta   90.00
_cell.angle_gamma   90.00
#
_symmetry.space_group_name_H-M   'P 1'
#
loop_
_entity.id
_entity.type
_entity.pdbx_description
1 polymer ?
#
loop_
_entity_poly.entity_id
_entity_poly.type
_entity_poly.pdbx_seq_one_letter_code
_entity_poly.pdbx_strand_id
1 'polypeptide(L)' 'SLLAPPPPGLMRAYPVSTAVSNVRNNGPELLKELEGPEEGTLF' A
#
# COMPACT_ATOMS: atom_id res chain seq x y z
N SER A 1 1.80 -4.47 -27.70
CA SER A 1 2.86 -4.82 -26.73
C SER A 1 2.20 -5.34 -25.47
N LEU A 2 2.67 -6.44 -24.89
CA LEU A 2 2.11 -7.04 -23.66
C LEU A 2 2.70 -6.44 -22.37
N LEU A 3 3.83 -5.75 -22.46
CA LEU A 3 4.51 -5.12 -21.33
C LEU A 3 4.56 -3.61 -21.57
N ALA A 4 3.48 -2.93 -21.19
CA ALA A 4 3.36 -1.48 -21.21
C ALA A 4 2.80 -1.03 -19.85
N PRO A 5 3.13 0.17 -19.37
CA PRO A 5 2.57 0.67 -18.13
C PRO A 5 1.05 0.81 -18.24
N PRO A 6 0.31 0.63 -17.12
CA PRO A 6 -1.11 0.92 -17.10
C PRO A 6 -1.36 2.42 -17.34
N PRO A 7 -2.49 2.80 -17.96
CA PRO A 7 -2.92 4.19 -18.03
C PRO A 7 -2.95 4.84 -16.63
N PRO A 8 -2.57 6.14 -16.51
CA PRO A 8 -2.71 6.87 -15.26
C PRO A 8 -4.15 6.84 -14.74
N GLY A 9 -4.31 6.76 -13.41
CA GLY A 9 -5.63 6.72 -12.76
C GLY A 9 -6.34 5.36 -12.79
N LEU A 10 -5.80 4.36 -13.50
CA LEU A 10 -6.35 3.00 -13.49
C LEU A 10 -6.09 2.26 -12.15
N MET A 11 -5.05 2.67 -11.42
CA MET A 11 -4.63 2.05 -10.16
C MET A 11 -4.62 3.11 -9.04
N ARG A 12 -5.03 2.71 -7.84
CA ARG A 12 -4.93 3.51 -6.59
C ARG A 12 -4.00 2.80 -5.61
N ALA A 13 -3.03 3.52 -5.07
CA ALA A 13 -2.22 3.08 -3.94
C ALA A 13 -2.73 3.70 -2.64
N TYR A 14 -2.59 2.99 -1.53
CA TYR A 14 -2.93 3.47 -0.18
C TYR A 14 -1.97 2.85 0.84
N PRO A 15 -1.71 3.52 1.98
CA PRO A 15 -0.82 3.01 3.01
C PRO A 15 -1.48 1.86 3.78
N VAL A 16 -0.67 0.87 4.13
CA VAL A 16 -1.04 -0.25 4.99
C VAL A 16 0.00 -0.43 6.09
N SER A 17 -0.32 -1.23 7.11
CA SER A 17 0.62 -1.54 8.19
C SER A 17 1.92 -2.18 7.67
N THR A 18 3.04 -1.86 8.31
CA THR A 18 4.35 -2.51 8.10
C THR A 18 4.35 -4.00 8.46
N ALA A 19 3.29 -4.51 9.09
CA ALA A 19 3.08 -5.95 9.30
C ALA A 19 3.16 -6.77 8.00
N VAL A 20 2.89 -6.16 6.84
CA VAL A 20 3.02 -6.80 5.52
C VAL A 20 4.46 -7.22 5.19
N SER A 21 5.47 -6.64 5.86
CA SER A 21 6.89 -6.99 5.66
C SER A 21 7.27 -8.34 6.27
N ASN A 22 6.43 -8.93 7.11
CA ASN A 22 6.66 -10.26 7.69
C ASN A 22 5.86 -11.32 6.92
N VAL A 23 6.56 -12.17 6.17
CA VAL A 23 5.96 -13.23 5.33
C VAL A 23 5.15 -14.29 6.11
N ARG A 24 5.25 -14.31 7.44
CA ARG A 24 4.40 -15.17 8.29
C ARG A 24 2.99 -14.63 8.46
N ASN A 25 2.77 -13.33 8.20
CA ASN A 25 1.46 -12.71 8.26
C ASN A 25 0.76 -12.88 6.90
N ASN A 26 -0.46 -13.40 6.89
CA ASN A 26 -1.22 -13.61 5.65
C ASN A 26 -2.74 -13.41 5.84
N GLY A 27 -3.12 -12.63 6.84
CA GLY A 27 -4.52 -12.32 7.10
C GLY A 27 -5.02 -11.12 6.29
N PRO A 28 -6.34 -10.97 6.12
CA PRO A 28 -6.95 -9.89 5.34
C PRO A 28 -6.69 -8.49 5.92
N GLU A 29 -6.36 -8.39 7.21
CA GLU A 29 -5.99 -7.15 7.89
C GLU A 29 -4.79 -6.44 7.27
N LEU A 30 -3.93 -7.16 6.53
CA LEU A 30 -2.78 -6.59 5.81
C LEU A 30 -3.20 -5.63 4.69
N LEU A 31 -4.46 -5.66 4.26
CA LEU A 31 -5.03 -4.76 3.26
C LEU A 31 -5.80 -3.60 3.90
N LYS A 32 -5.83 -3.49 5.23
CA LYS A 32 -6.51 -2.39 5.91
C LYS A 32 -5.75 -1.10 5.66
N GLU A 33 -6.43 -0.15 5.01
CA GLU A 33 -5.93 1.21 4.80
C GLU A 33 -5.71 1.89 6.16
N LEU A 34 -4.52 2.50 6.32
CA LEU A 34 -4.23 3.36 7.47
C LEU A 34 -4.95 4.69 7.29
N GLU A 35 -5.47 5.24 8.39
CA GLU A 35 -5.90 6.64 8.41
C GLU A 35 -4.65 7.52 8.17
N GLY A 36 -4.84 8.67 7.50
CA GLY A 36 -3.76 9.52 6.98
C GLY A 36 -2.63 9.81 7.99
N PRO A 37 -1.47 10.30 7.51
CA PRO A 37 -0.14 9.98 8.04
C PRO A 37 -0.06 9.96 9.57
N GLU A 38 0.55 8.90 10.13
CA GLU A 38 1.03 8.88 11.50
C GLU A 38 2.12 9.95 11.67
N GLU A 39 1.69 11.20 11.86
CA GLU A 39 2.48 12.43 11.90
C GLU A 39 3.25 12.73 10.61
N GLY A 40 3.25 14.00 10.21
CA GLY A 40 4.13 14.47 9.16
C GLY A 40 5.58 14.21 9.60
N THR A 41 6.29 13.34 8.89
CA THR A 41 7.74 13.29 9.03
C THR A 41 8.27 14.68 8.73
N LEU A 42 8.90 15.31 9.73
CA LEU A 42 9.56 16.61 9.66
C LEU A 42 10.74 16.55 8.68
N PHE A 43 10.47 16.52 7.39
CA PHE A 43 11.45 16.71 6.32
C PHE A 43 10.79 17.46 5.15
#